data_AF-A0A4W5LLI6-F1
#
_entry.id   AF-A0A4W5LLI6-F1
#
_cell.length_a   1.000
_cell.length_b   1.000
_cell.length_c   1.000
_cell.angle_alpha   90.00
_cell.angle_beta   90.00
_cell.angle_gamma   90.00
#
_symmetry.space_group_name_H-M   'P 1'
#
loop_
_entity.id
_entity.type
_entity.pdbx_description
1 polymer ?
#
loop_
_entity_poly.entity_id
_entity_poly.type
_entity_poly.pdbx_seq_one_letter_code
_entity_poly.pdbx_strand_id
1 'polypeptide(L)'
;MHNLDTCEVTALGDELDGEHETLEVDQAQVQQRGLEMASSNLGLVLTGVNTMANYEQVLHLIRYKNWHTETLFDRKFKLFCSELNGRYISNDFKVEV
;
A
#
# COMPACT_ATOMS: atom_id res chain seq x y z
N MET A 1 1.73 23.72 -2.11
CA MET A 1 1.51 22.49 -1.32
C MET A 1 0.87 21.49 -2.26
N HIS A 2 1.46 20.30 -2.36
CA HIS A 2 0.98 19.22 -3.24
C HIS A 2 0.29 18.17 -2.37
N ASN A 3 -0.87 17.72 -2.82
CA ASN A 3 -1.68 16.71 -2.14
C ASN A 3 -1.79 15.50 -3.05
N LEU A 4 -1.65 14.32 -2.45
CA LEU A 4 -1.88 13.05 -3.12
C LEU A 4 -3.39 12.74 -3.08
N ASP A 5 -3.88 12.05 -4.10
CA ASP A 5 -5.25 11.54 -4.17
C ASP A 5 -5.33 10.02 -3.98
N THR A 6 -4.27 9.30 -4.34
CA THR A 6 -4.20 7.84 -4.27
C THR A 6 -2.76 7.40 -4.02
N CYS A 7 -2.57 6.34 -3.23
CA CYS A 7 -1.34 5.54 -3.22
C CYS A 7 -1.71 4.07 -3.30
N GLU A 8 -1.04 3.32 -4.16
CA GLU A 8 -1.25 1.89 -4.33
C GLU A 8 0.03 1.12 -4.01
N VAL A 9 -0.11 0.09 -3.18
CA VAL A 9 0.92 -0.89 -2.86
C VAL A 9 0.50 -2.23 -3.46
N THR A 10 1.15 -2.61 -4.56
CA THR A 10 0.81 -3.84 -5.31
C THR A 10 1.92 -4.88 -5.12
N ALA A 11 1.54 -6.15 -4.96
CA ALA A 11 2.51 -7.24 -5.02
C ALA A 11 3.10 -7.37 -6.43
N LEU A 12 4.41 -7.65 -6.51
CA LEU A 12 5.10 -7.91 -7.77
C LEU A 12 5.29 -9.42 -7.96
N GLY A 13 4.97 -9.90 -9.16
CA GLY A 13 4.97 -11.33 -9.48
C GLY A 13 3.58 -11.91 -9.33
N ASP A 14 3.46 -13.04 -8.64
CA ASP A 14 2.17 -13.68 -8.35
C ASP A 14 1.33 -12.82 -7.39
N GLU A 15 0.02 -13.04 -7.31
CA GLU A 15 -0.83 -12.43 -6.28
C GLU A 15 -0.49 -12.96 -4.88
N LEU A 16 -0.91 -12.27 -3.82
CA LEU A 16 -0.79 -12.79 -2.46
C LEU A 16 -1.64 -14.04 -2.31
N ASP A 17 -1.06 -15.08 -1.72
CA ASP A 17 -1.82 -16.26 -1.32
C ASP A 17 -2.73 -15.91 -0.15
N GLY A 18 -4.03 -15.70 -0.39
CA GLY A 18 -4.98 -15.26 0.65
C GLY A 18 -5.10 -16.19 1.87
N GLU A 19 -4.62 -17.43 1.80
CA GLU A 19 -4.57 -18.36 2.94
C GLU A 19 -3.32 -18.15 3.81
N HIS A 20 -2.23 -17.64 3.23
CA HIS A 20 -0.90 -17.63 3.85
C HIS A 20 -0.24 -16.25 3.91
N GLU A 21 -0.70 -15.30 3.10
CA GLU A 21 -0.12 -13.98 2.90
C GLU A 21 -1.19 -12.89 2.99
N THR A 22 -0.82 -11.76 3.59
CA THR A 22 -1.69 -10.58 3.59
C THR A 22 -0.89 -9.29 3.70
N LEU A 23 -1.47 -8.21 3.19
CA LEU A 23 -1.05 -6.83 3.42
C LEU A 23 -2.11 -6.17 4.32
N GLU A 24 -1.71 -5.85 5.54
CA GLU A 24 -2.61 -5.27 6.54
C GLU A 24 -2.18 -3.87 6.96
N VAL A 25 -3.18 -3.02 7.21
CA VAL A 25 -3.03 -1.75 7.92
C VAL A 25 -4.29 -1.54 8.75
N ASP A 26 -4.16 -0.89 9.91
CA ASP A 26 -5.31 -0.62 10.77
C ASP A 26 -6.23 0.42 10.12
N GLN A 27 -7.43 0.00 9.74
CA GLN A 27 -8.41 0.87 9.08
C GLN A 27 -8.78 2.09 9.94
N ALA A 28 -8.78 1.97 11.27
CA ALA A 28 -9.03 3.11 12.15
C ALA A 28 -7.91 4.16 12.04
N GLN A 29 -6.65 3.72 11.89
CA GLN A 29 -5.50 4.62 11.67
C GLN A 29 -5.58 5.34 10.31
N VAL A 30 -6.11 4.67 9.28
CA VAL A 30 -6.33 5.28 7.96
C VAL A 30 -7.44 6.34 8.04
N GLN A 31 -8.60 5.98 8.61
CA GLN A 31 -9.75 6.87 8.72
C GLN A 31 -9.49 8.08 9.62
N GLN A 32 -8.73 7.92 10.71
CA GLN A 32 -8.31 9.03 11.58
C GLN A 32 -7.53 10.12 10.83
N ARG A 33 -6.91 9.77 9.70
CA ARG A 33 -6.16 10.71 8.84
C ARG A 33 -7.01 11.24 7.68
N GLY A 34 -8.30 10.90 7.62
CA GLY A 34 -9.21 11.32 6.56
C GLY A 34 -8.92 10.64 5.22
N LEU A 35 -8.41 9.41 5.27
CA LEU A 35 -8.18 8.56 4.11
C LEU A 35 -9.09 7.33 4.16
N GLU A 36 -9.27 6.69 3.02
CA GLU A 36 -9.93 5.40 2.88
C GLU A 36 -8.92 4.35 2.39
N MET A 37 -9.25 3.08 2.62
CA MET A 37 -8.44 1.97 2.14
C MET A 37 -9.29 0.85 1.55
N ALA A 38 -8.74 0.16 0.56
CA ALA A 38 -9.24 -1.11 0.04
C ALA A 38 -8.09 -2.11 -0.05
N SER A 39 -8.33 -3.34 0.40
CA SER A 39 -7.35 -4.44 0.39
C SER A 39 -7.83 -5.59 -0.48
N SER A 40 -6.90 -6.25 -1.16
CA SER A 40 -7.13 -7.43 -2.00
C SER A 40 -5.87 -8.29 -2.06
N ASN A 41 -5.96 -9.46 -2.71
CA ASN A 41 -4.79 -10.30 -2.96
C ASN A 41 -3.76 -9.65 -3.92
N LEU A 42 -4.17 -8.62 -4.67
CA LEU A 42 -3.24 -7.84 -5.50
C LEU A 42 -2.45 -6.83 -4.68
N GLY A 43 -2.99 -6.37 -3.54
CA GLY A 43 -2.38 -5.32 -2.76
C GLY A 43 -3.38 -4.41 -2.04
N LEU A 44 -2.93 -3.19 -1.74
CA LEU A 44 -3.64 -2.22 -0.94
C LEU A 44 -3.71 -0.87 -1.67
N VAL A 45 -4.90 -0.29 -1.74
CA VAL A 45 -5.13 1.03 -2.32
C VAL A 45 -5.58 1.98 -1.20
N LEU A 46 -4.87 3.10 -1.05
CA LEU A 46 -5.25 4.23 -0.22
C LEU A 46 -5.84 5.32 -1.11
N THR A 47 -6.96 5.90 -0.71
CA THR A 47 -7.65 6.96 -1.45
C THR A 47 -8.01 8.14 -0.55
N GLY A 48 -8.06 9.34 -1.14
CA GLY A 48 -8.50 10.57 -0.48
C GLY A 48 -7.49 11.70 -0.66
N VAL A 49 -7.98 12.91 -0.89
CA VAL A 49 -7.10 14.07 -1.10
C VAL A 49 -6.47 14.48 0.23
N ASN A 50 -5.15 14.31 0.34
CA ASN A 50 -4.44 14.59 1.59
C ASN A 50 -2.97 14.97 1.36
N THR A 51 -2.32 15.46 2.41
CA THR A 51 -0.90 15.81 2.39
C THR A 51 -0.02 14.57 2.23
N MET A 52 1.13 14.71 1.59
CA MET A 52 2.12 13.65 1.46
C MET A 52 2.55 13.08 2.82
N ALA A 53 2.68 13.93 3.85
CA ALA A 53 3.06 13.48 5.19
C ALA A 53 2.04 12.54 5.84
N ASN A 54 0.74 12.74 5.60
CA ASN A 54 -0.29 11.83 6.11
C ASN A 54 -0.27 10.49 5.38
N TYR A 55 -0.03 10.50 4.07
CA TYR A 55 0.20 9.27 3.30
C TYR A 55 1.43 8.52 3.78
N GLU A 56 2.58 9.19 3.95
CA GLU A 56 3.81 8.59 4.48
C GLU A 56 3.59 7.93 5.84
N GLN A 57 2.83 8.56 6.73
CA GLN A 57 2.51 7.96 8.03
C GLN A 57 1.69 6.67 7.90
N VAL A 58 0.67 6.65 7.03
CA VAL A 58 -0.14 5.44 6.81
C VAL A 58 0.69 4.34 6.14
N LEU A 59 1.51 4.68 5.14
CA LEU A 59 2.36 3.73 4.43
C LEU A 59 3.34 3.02 5.37
N HIS A 60 3.91 3.73 6.36
CA HIS A 60 4.77 3.11 7.38
C HIS A 60 4.05 2.14 8.33
N LEU A 61 2.71 2.18 8.39
CA LEU A 61 1.91 1.27 9.22
C LEU A 61 1.54 -0.02 8.48
N ILE A 62 1.74 -0.09 7.16
CA ILE A 62 1.45 -1.28 6.36
C ILE A 62 2.39 -2.41 6.78
N ARG A 63 1.82 -3.60 6.99
CA ARG A 63 2.55 -4.81 7.37
C ARG A 63 2.21 -5.95 6.42
N TYR A 64 3.24 -6.52 5.84
CA TYR A 64 3.15 -7.83 5.21
C TYR A 64 3.21 -8.91 6.31
N LYS A 65 2.31 -9.88 6.25
CA LYS A 65 2.34 -11.08 7.09
C LYS A 65 2.36 -12.31 6.20
N ASN A 66 3.19 -13.27 6.58
CA ASN A 66 3.28 -14.58 5.96
C ASN A 66 3.30 -15.64 7.07
N TRP A 67 2.36 -16.59 7.03
CA TRP A 67 2.28 -17.70 7.98
C TRP A 67 2.77 -19.04 7.40
N HIS A 68 3.21 -19.04 6.15
CA HIS A 68 3.85 -20.19 5.51
C HIS A 68 5.37 -20.15 5.71
N THR A 69 5.83 -20.78 6.79
CA THR A 69 7.22 -20.73 7.26
C THR A 69 8.25 -21.45 6.38
N GLU A 70 7.81 -22.24 5.41
CA GLU A 70 8.72 -23.04 4.56
C GLU A 70 9.22 -22.30 3.32
N THR A 71 8.63 -21.14 3.01
CA THR A 71 9.00 -20.32 1.86
C THR A 71 9.12 -18.85 2.25
N LEU A 72 10.32 -18.45 2.67
CA LEU A 72 10.71 -17.03 2.64
C LEU A 72 10.96 -16.66 1.17
N PHE A 73 9.89 -16.37 0.43
CA PHE A 73 10.04 -15.77 -0.89
C PHE A 73 10.46 -14.32 -0.70
N ASP A 74 11.47 -13.86 -1.45
CA ASP A 74 11.84 -12.45 -1.55
C ASP A 74 10.66 -11.68 -2.17
N ARG A 75 9.66 -11.36 -1.35
CA ARG A 75 8.41 -10.78 -1.83
C ARG A 75 8.68 -9.33 -2.13
N LYS A 76 8.32 -8.91 -3.34
CA LYS A 76 8.55 -7.54 -3.80
C LYS A 76 7.23 -6.83 -3.93
N PHE A 77 7.19 -5.58 -3.50
CA PHE A 77 6.04 -4.72 -3.61
C PHE A 77 6.41 -3.48 -4.41
N LYS A 78 5.46 -2.99 -5.19
CA LYS A 78 5.55 -1.71 -5.90
C LYS A 78 4.61 -0.73 -5.22
N LEU A 79 5.15 0.44 -4.88
CA LEU A 79 4.40 1.61 -4.44
C LEU A 79 4.40 2.65 -5.57
N PHE A 80 3.23 3.19 -5.89
CA PHE A 80 3.10 4.44 -6.61
C PHE A 80 2.00 5.30 -6.00
N CYS A 81 2.12 6.61 -6.14
CA CYS A 81 1.12 7.57 -5.69
C CYS A 81 0.78 8.58 -6.79
N SER A 82 -0.42 9.15 -6.75
CA SER A 82 -0.88 10.12 -7.72
C SER A 82 -1.33 11.44 -7.12
N GLU A 83 -1.24 12.49 -7.94
CA GLU A 83 -1.82 13.81 -7.71
C GLU A 83 -2.76 14.18 -8.87
N LEU A 84 -3.72 15.07 -8.55
CA LEU A 84 -4.68 15.63 -9.51
C LEU A 84 -5.45 14.55 -10.30
N ASN A 85 -5.92 13.53 -9.60
CA ASN A 85 -6.65 12.38 -10.10
C ASN A 85 -5.85 11.61 -11.16
N GLY A 86 -4.63 11.21 -10.81
CA GLY A 86 -3.77 10.40 -11.68
C GLY A 86 -3.05 11.18 -12.78
N ARG A 87 -3.15 12.52 -12.81
CA ARG A 87 -2.45 13.33 -13.82
C ARG A 87 -0.94 13.32 -13.61
N TYR A 88 -0.51 13.34 -12.36
CA TYR A 88 0.89 13.15 -11.99
C TYR A 88 1.01 11.87 -11.18
N ILE A 89 1.99 11.05 -11.52
CA ILE A 89 2.22 9.75 -10.89
C ILE A 89 3.68 9.70 -10.47
N SER A 90 3.95 9.22 -9.26
CA SER A 90 5.32 9.01 -8.77
C SER A 90 6.03 7.94 -9.59
N ASN A 91 7.36 7.90 -9.50
CA ASN A 91 8.09 6.74 -9.97
C ASN A 91 7.69 5.49 -9.16
N ASP A 92 7.89 4.33 -9.78
CA ASP A 92 7.75 3.04 -9.12
C ASP A 92 8.80 2.92 -8.01
N PHE A 93 8.33 2.82 -6.77
CA PHE A 93 9.20 2.49 -5.65
C PHE A 93 9.05 1.01 -5.32
N LYS A 94 10.16 0.26 -5.39
CA LYS A 94 10.16 -1.19 -5.15
C LYS A 94 10.74 -1.50 -3.78
N VAL A 95 10.03 -2.30 -3.00
CA VAL A 95 10.44 -2.74 -1.66
C VAL A 95 10.49 -4.26 -1.64
N GLU A 96 11.56 -4.82 -1.08
CA GLU A 96 11.75 -6.26 -0.88
C GLU A 96 11.66 -6.54 0.62
N VAL A 97 11.01 -7.63 1.02
CA VAL A 97 10.83 -8.06 2.42
C VAL A 97 11.33 -9.47 2.68
#